data_AF-A0A937SC70-F1
#
_entry.id   AF-A0A937SC70-F1
#
_cell.length_a   1.000
_cell.length_b   1.000
_cell.length_c   1.000
_cell.angle_alpha   90.00
_cell.angle_beta   90.00
_cell.angle_gamma   90.00
#
_symmetry.space_group_name_H-M   'P 1'
#
loop_
_entity.id
_entity.type
_entity.pdbx_description
1 polymer ?
#
loop_
_entity_poly.entity_id
_entity_poly.type
_entity_poly.pdbx_seq_one_letter_code
_entity_poly.pdbx_strand_id
1 'polypeptide(L)' 'MPDPIDNHHPEPEAVEPDYNQLNTLGNRAITLGVIVGHGYRGGDYELLQRDQVVLLKPQEAIAYLQTLIQSTEQLNG' A
#
# COMPACT_ATOMS: atom_id res chain seq x y z
N MET A 1 -14.85 -43.50 20.60
CA MET A 1 -13.56 -42.78 20.61
C MET A 1 -13.82 -41.44 19.96
N PRO A 2 -13.57 -40.30 20.61
CA PRO A 2 -13.64 -39.01 19.94
C PRO A 2 -12.38 -38.79 19.08
N ASP A 3 -12.57 -38.26 17.88
CA ASP A 3 -11.48 -37.86 16.98
C ASP A 3 -10.55 -36.81 17.63
N PRO A 4 -9.24 -36.80 17.31
CA PRO A 4 -8.35 -35.76 17.77
C PRO A 4 -8.78 -34.43 17.15
N ILE A 5 -9.02 -33.43 18.01
CA ILE A 5 -9.23 -32.05 17.59
C ILE A 5 -7.93 -31.62 16.90
N ASP A 6 -8.02 -31.50 15.59
CA ASP A 6 -6.98 -30.97 14.75
C ASP A 6 -6.80 -29.48 15.08
N ASN A 7 -5.79 -29.18 15.89
CA ASN A 7 -5.34 -27.82 16.19
C ASN A 7 -4.62 -27.23 14.97
N HIS A 8 -5.30 -27.17 13.82
CA HIS A 8 -4.96 -26.22 12.77
C HIS A 8 -5.28 -24.83 13.32
N HIS A 9 -4.34 -24.29 14.09
CA HIS A 9 -4.18 -22.86 14.26
C HIS A 9 -3.91 -22.33 12.86
N PRO A 10 -4.83 -21.58 12.22
CA PRO A 10 -4.49 -20.97 10.95
C PRO A 10 -3.32 -20.04 11.23
N GLU A 11 -2.17 -20.30 10.60
CA GLU A 11 -1.12 -19.30 10.48
C GLU A 11 -1.78 -18.02 9.96
N PRO A 12 -1.43 -16.83 10.46
CA PRO A 12 -2.07 -15.60 9.99
C PRO A 12 -1.87 -15.54 8.48
N GLU A 13 -2.95 -15.74 7.72
CA GLU A 13 -2.98 -15.59 6.28
C GLU A 13 -2.34 -14.24 6.00
N ALA A 14 -1.20 -14.24 5.32
CA ALA A 14 -0.55 -13.01 4.92
C ALA A 14 -1.62 -12.24 4.13
N VAL A 15 -2.16 -11.18 4.73
CA VAL A 15 -3.15 -10.32 4.10
C VAL A 15 -2.42 -9.73 2.92
N GLU A 16 -2.62 -10.33 1.74
CA GLU A 16 -2.02 -9.80 0.54
C GLU A 16 -2.49 -8.35 0.44
N PRO A 17 -1.55 -7.41 0.26
CA PRO A 17 -1.90 -6.01 0.07
C PRO A 17 -2.92 -5.99 -1.06
N ASP A 18 -4.16 -5.56 -0.78
CA ASP A 18 -5.20 -5.57 -1.79
C ASP A 18 -4.72 -4.67 -2.92
N TYR A 19 -4.34 -5.28 -4.05
CA TYR A 19 -3.79 -4.58 -5.22
C TYR A 19 -4.72 -3.43 -5.64
N ASN A 20 -6.02 -3.59 -5.38
CA ASN A 20 -7.03 -2.57 -5.61
C ASN A 20 -6.81 -1.32 -4.75
N GLN A 21 -6.40 -1.49 -3.50
CA GLN A 21 -6.13 -0.39 -2.57
C GLN A 21 -4.91 0.43 -3.00
N LEU A 22 -3.80 -0.21 -3.35
CA LEU A 22 -2.60 0.49 -3.80
C LEU A 22 -2.83 1.27 -5.09
N ASN A 23 -3.51 0.65 -6.07
CA ASN A 23 -3.85 1.33 -7.31
C ASN A 23 -4.77 2.53 -7.06
N THR A 24 -5.78 2.39 -6.19
CA THR A 24 -6.71 3.48 -5.83
C THR A 24 -5.98 4.64 -5.15
N LEU A 25 -5.15 4.35 -4.15
CA LEU A 25 -4.39 5.36 -3.43
C LEU A 25 -3.36 6.04 -4.33
N GLY A 26 -2.64 5.27 -5.16
CA GLY A 26 -1.66 5.78 -6.11
C GLY A 26 -2.30 6.73 -7.12
N ASN A 27 -3.44 6.37 -7.70
CA ASN A 27 -4.16 7.23 -8.65
C ASN A 27 -4.68 8.51 -7.99
N ARG A 28 -5.16 8.43 -6.75
CA ARG A 28 -5.54 9.62 -5.97
C ARG A 28 -4.34 10.53 -5.70
N ALA A 29 -3.19 9.97 -5.33
CA ALA A 29 -1.96 10.72 -5.11
C ALA A 29 -1.44 11.40 -6.40
N ILE A 30 -1.58 10.76 -7.57
CA ILE A 30 -1.31 11.41 -8.86
C ILE A 30 -2.27 12.59 -9.09
N THR A 31 -3.56 12.39 -8.82
CA THR A 31 -4.60 13.42 -9.01
C THR A 31 -4.35 14.65 -8.14
N LEU A 32 -3.86 14.45 -6.92
CA LEU A 32 -3.46 15.52 -6.00
C LEU A 32 -2.11 16.16 -6.36
N GLY A 33 -1.38 15.62 -7.35
CA GLY A 33 -0.10 16.16 -7.81
C GLY A 33 1.06 15.98 -6.83
N VAL A 34 0.94 15.04 -5.90
CA VAL A 34 1.93 14.77 -4.82
C VAL A 34 2.91 13.66 -5.20
N ILE A 35 2.53 12.81 -6.14
CA ILE A 35 3.42 11.91 -6.87
C ILE A 35 3.18 12.08 -8.37
N VAL A 36 4.16 11.68 -9.18
CA VAL A 36 4.12 11.71 -10.65
C VAL A 36 3.61 10.38 -11.21
N GLY A 37 3.92 9.26 -10.53
CA GLY A 37 3.57 7.92 -10.99
C GLY A 37 3.77 6.87 -9.91
N HIS A 38 3.24 5.67 -10.14
CA HIS A 38 3.40 4.53 -9.26
C HIS A 38 3.35 3.21 -10.03
N GLY A 39 3.89 2.14 -9.46
CA GLY A 39 3.85 0.80 -10.05
C GLY A 39 4.61 -0.22 -9.23
N TYR A 40 4.66 -1.47 -9.70
CA TYR A 40 5.45 -2.53 -9.07
C TYR A 40 6.78 -2.73 -9.79
N ARG A 41 7.88 -2.79 -9.02
CA ARG A 41 9.22 -3.09 -9.54
C ARG A 41 9.94 -4.04 -8.60
N GLY A 42 10.24 -5.25 -9.07
CA GLY A 42 11.01 -6.24 -8.30
C GLY A 42 10.33 -6.75 -7.03
N GLY A 43 8.99 -6.70 -6.95
CA GLY A 43 8.22 -7.08 -5.77
C GLY A 43 8.00 -5.95 -4.76
N ASP A 44 8.66 -4.81 -4.94
CA ASP A 44 8.42 -3.58 -4.20
C ASP A 44 7.48 -2.66 -4.97
N TYR A 45 6.80 -1.79 -4.23
CA TYR A 45 5.99 -0.72 -4.78
C TYR A 45 6.85 0.51 -5.00
N GLU A 46 6.89 0.98 -6.23
CA GLU A 46 7.62 2.16 -6.68
C GLU A 46 6.70 3.37 -6.70
N LEU A 47 7.15 4.44 -6.06
CA LEU A 47 6.52 5.76 -6.08
C LEU A 47 7.49 6.75 -6.72
N LEU A 48 7.07 7.36 -7.83
CA LEU A 48 7.82 8.40 -8.50
C LEU A 48 7.38 9.76 -7.96
N GLN A 49 8.26 10.43 -7.21
CA GLN A 49 8.09 11.82 -6.79
C GLN A 49 8.89 12.73 -7.72
N ARG A 50 8.68 14.05 -7.66
CA ARG A 50 9.29 15.01 -8.61
C ARG A 50 10.81 14.87 -8.71
N ASP A 51 11.48 14.65 -7.59
CA ASP A 51 12.95 14.63 -7.51
C ASP A 51 13.53 13.31 -7.01
N GLN A 52 12.67 12.32 -6.71
CA GLN A 52 13.12 11.06 -6.11
C GLN A 52 12.20 9.89 -6.43
N VAL A 53 12.76 8.69 -6.32
CA VAL A 53 12.02 7.43 -6.36
C VAL A 53 12.04 6.80 -4.98
N VAL A 54 10.87 6.41 -4.48
CA VAL A 54 10.73 5.69 -3.22
C VAL A 54 10.28 4.27 -3.54
N LEU A 55 11.04 3.29 -3.06
CA LEU A 55 10.68 1.87 -3.12
C LEU A 55 10.28 1.43 -1.71
N LEU A 56 9.08 0.88 -1.59
CA LEU A 56 8.51 0.43 -0.33
C LEU A 56 7.95 -0.97 -0.49
N LYS A 57 7.86 -1.72 0.62
CA LYS A 57 7.00 -2.90 0.60
C LYS A 57 5.55 -2.46 0.37
N PRO A 58 4.73 -3.27 -0.33
CA PRO A 58 3.34 -2.90 -0.62
C PRO A 58 2.55 -2.41 0.60
N GLN A 59 2.72 -3.06 1.76
CA GLN A 59 2.02 -2.70 2.99
C GLN A 59 2.50 -1.35 3.55
N GLU A 60 3.79 -1.03 3.40
CA GLU A 60 4.35 0.27 3.78
C GLU A 60 3.90 1.37 2.81
N ALA A 61 3.80 1.05 1.52
CA ALA A 61 3.32 1.98 0.49
C ALA A 61 1.86 2.40 0.73
N ILE A 62 1.01 1.50 1.23
CA ILE A 62 -0.37 1.84 1.62
C ILE A 62 -0.38 2.93 2.69
N ALA A 63 0.34 2.72 3.79
CA ALA A 63 0.40 3.68 4.89
C ALA A 63 1.01 5.01 4.44
N TYR A 64 2.09 4.94 3.66
CA TYR A 64 2.77 6.12 3.12
C TYR A 64 1.83 6.97 2.23
N LEU A 65 1.12 6.35 1.30
CA LEU A 65 0.18 7.04 0.42
C LEU A 65 -0.98 7.67 1.20
N GLN A 66 -1.51 6.98 2.21
CA GLN A 66 -2.58 7.53 3.07
C GLN A 66 -2.12 8.81 3.79
N THR A 67 -0.94 8.79 4.41
CA THR A 67 -0.37 9.97 5.07
C THR A 67 -0.15 11.11 4.07
N LEU A 68 0.43 10.81 2.90
CA LEU A 68 0.72 11.80 1.87
C LEU A 68 -0.55 12.51 1.38
N ILE A 69 -1.60 11.73 1.11
CA ILE A 69 -2.92 12.24 0.71
C ILE A 69 -3.52 13.11 1.81
N GLN A 70 -3.57 12.60 3.04
CA GLN A 70 -4.17 13.31 4.17
C GLN A 70 -3.48 14.64 4.45
N SER A 71 -2.15 14.67 4.47
CA SER A 71 -1.39 15.92 4.67
C SER A 71 -1.66 16.94 3.56
N THR A 72 -1.83 16.49 2.33
CA THR A 72 -2.11 17.38 1.19
C THR A 72 -3.50 17.97 1.25
N GLU A 73 -4.49 17.18 1.65
CA GLU A 73 -5.86 17.66 1.81
C GLU A 73 -6.00 18.66 2.96
N GLN A 74 -5.23 18.50 4.03
CA GLN A 74 -5.18 19.46 5.14
C GLN A 74 -4.48 20.78 4.77
N LEU A 75 -3.51 20.76 3.86
CA LEU A 75 -2.81 21.97 3.39
C LEU A 75 -3.64 22.81 2.42
N ASN A 76 -4.61 22.19 1.74
CA ASN A 76 -5.49 22.85 0.76
C ASN A 76 -6.85 23.26 1.36
N GLY A 77 -7.06 23.07 2.66
CA GLY A 77 -8.30 23.36 3.39
C GLY A 77 -8.29 24.70 4.13
#